data_AF-A0A3B8ZDC7-F1
#
_entry.id   AF-A0A3B8ZDC7-F1
#
_cell.length_a   1.000
_cell.length_b   1.000
_cell.length_c   1.000
_cell.angle_alpha   90.00
_cell.angle_beta   90.00
_cell.angle_gamma   90.00
#
_symmetry.space_group_name_H-M   'P 1'
#
loop_
_entity.id
_entity.type
_entity.pdbx_description
1 polymer ?
#
loop_
_entity_poly.entity_id
_entity_poly.type
_entity_poly.pdbx_seq_one_letter_code
_entity_poly.pdbx_strand_id
1 'polypeptide(L)'
;MIQQPFARIASRFKTKPRQRVQRRARLRSLLIEHLEDRKLLAAIHPLPLSGLNGLSGFRLEGVALGDNSGYSVSSAGDVNGDGFEDMIVGANGKERS
;
A
#
# COMPACT_ATOMS: atom_id res chain seq x y z
N MET A 1 -31.19 -61.94 10.38
CA MET A 1 -30.58 -61.46 9.12
C MET A 1 -31.43 -61.99 7.98
N ILE A 2 -32.04 -61.12 7.18
CA ILE A 2 -32.29 -61.23 5.72
C ILE A 2 -33.26 -60.10 5.32
N GLN A 3 -32.96 -59.54 4.16
CA GLN A 3 -33.29 -58.23 3.59
C GLN A 3 -34.76 -58.08 3.14
N GLN A 4 -35.32 -56.87 3.25
CA GLN A 4 -36.51 -56.45 2.48
C GLN A 4 -36.05 -55.62 1.25
N PRO A 5 -36.50 -55.92 0.02
CA PRO A 5 -36.26 -55.09 -1.14
C PRO A 5 -37.51 -54.25 -1.50
N PHE A 6 -37.37 -52.95 -1.75
CA PHE A 6 -38.41 -52.20 -2.43
C PHE A 6 -37.83 -51.32 -3.53
N ALA A 7 -38.14 -51.72 -4.76
CA ALA A 7 -37.92 -50.95 -5.96
C ALA A 7 -38.99 -49.84 -6.09
N ARG A 8 -38.49 -48.59 -6.20
CA ARG A 8 -38.78 -47.62 -7.27
C ARG A 8 -40.25 -47.30 -7.61
N ILE A 9 -40.70 -46.08 -7.25
CA ILE A 9 -41.61 -45.29 -8.08
C ILE A 9 -41.12 -43.83 -8.11
N ALA A 10 -40.84 -43.33 -9.31
CA ALA A 10 -40.42 -41.95 -9.58
C ALA A 10 -41.64 -41.11 -10.01
N SER A 11 -41.83 -39.92 -9.43
CA SER A 11 -42.82 -38.93 -9.89
C SER A 11 -42.20 -37.56 -10.13
N ARG A 12 -41.64 -37.43 -11.33
CA ARG A 12 -41.68 -36.30 -12.28
C ARG A 12 -42.31 -34.98 -11.78
N PHE A 13 -41.48 -33.96 -11.50
CA PHE A 13 -41.87 -32.54 -11.55
C PHE A 13 -41.04 -31.80 -12.60
N LYS A 14 -41.69 -31.38 -13.69
CA LYS A 14 -41.13 -30.47 -14.71
C LYS A 14 -41.59 -29.05 -14.37
N THR A 15 -40.67 -28.17 -14.01
CA THR A 15 -40.94 -26.72 -13.96
C THR A 15 -40.13 -26.01 -15.04
N LYS A 16 -40.82 -25.35 -15.98
CA LYS A 16 -40.21 -24.51 -17.03
C LYS A 16 -39.58 -23.26 -16.40
N PRO A 17 -38.37 -22.85 -16.79
CA PRO A 17 -37.78 -21.62 -16.28
C PRO A 17 -38.45 -20.39 -16.91
N ARG A 18 -38.89 -19.45 -16.07
CA ARG A 18 -39.38 -18.13 -16.50
C ARG A 18 -38.20 -17.29 -17.00
N GLN A 19 -38.24 -16.90 -18.26
CA GLN A 19 -37.28 -15.97 -18.85
C GLN A 19 -37.39 -14.60 -18.16
N ARG A 20 -36.32 -14.18 -17.47
CA ARG A 20 -36.20 -12.83 -16.94
C ARG A 20 -35.66 -11.92 -18.03
N VAL A 21 -36.45 -10.88 -18.32
CA VAL A 21 -36.13 -9.74 -19.17
C VAL A 21 -34.73 -9.20 -18.84
N GLN A 22 -33.80 -9.29 -19.79
CA GLN A 22 -32.51 -8.62 -19.72
C GLN A 22 -32.73 -7.12 -19.94
N ARG A 23 -33.06 -6.38 -18.87
CA ARG A 23 -32.73 -4.96 -18.84
C ARG A 23 -31.21 -4.89 -18.70
N ARG A 24 -30.52 -4.67 -19.81
CA ARG A 24 -29.09 -4.32 -19.82
C ARG A 24 -28.92 -2.99 -19.11
N ALA A 25 -28.84 -3.03 -17.78
CA ALA A 25 -28.13 -2.02 -17.05
C ALA A 25 -26.71 -2.03 -17.63
N ARG A 26 -26.27 -0.91 -18.21
CA ARG A 26 -24.85 -0.71 -18.51
C ARG A 26 -24.12 -0.74 -17.17
N LEU A 27 -23.69 -1.94 -16.78
CA LEU A 27 -22.61 -2.07 -15.83
C LEU A 27 -21.40 -1.49 -16.54
N ARG A 28 -21.07 -0.22 -16.25
CA ARG A 28 -19.67 0.19 -16.28
C ARG A 28 -18.99 -0.77 -15.32
N SER A 29 -18.45 -1.85 -15.87
CA SER A 29 -17.68 -2.85 -15.15
C SER A 29 -16.69 -2.08 -14.26
N LEU A 30 -16.81 -2.16 -12.93
CA LEU A 30 -16.22 -3.27 -12.15
C LEU A 30 -14.83 -3.64 -12.70
N LEU A 31 -14.01 -2.66 -13.05
CA LEU A 31 -12.60 -2.81 -12.80
C LEU A 31 -12.48 -2.61 -11.29
N ILE A 32 -12.41 -3.72 -10.57
CA ILE A 32 -11.71 -3.73 -9.31
C ILE A 32 -10.33 -3.19 -9.68
N GLU A 33 -10.07 -1.90 -9.49
CA GLU A 33 -8.68 -1.49 -9.38
C GLU A 33 -8.18 -2.25 -8.16
N HIS A 34 -7.33 -3.21 -8.42
CA HIS A 34 -6.63 -3.96 -7.39
C HIS A 34 -5.85 -2.93 -6.59
N LEU A 35 -6.37 -2.59 -5.40
CA LEU A 35 -5.81 -1.56 -4.53
C LEU A 35 -4.37 -1.85 -4.11
N GLU A 36 -3.87 -3.06 -4.38
CA GLU A 36 -2.54 -3.52 -4.00
C GLU A 36 -1.44 -2.97 -4.93
N ASP A 37 -1.79 -2.49 -6.13
CA ASP A 37 -0.82 -1.87 -7.06
C ASP A 37 -0.68 -0.35 -6.89
N ARG A 38 -1.45 0.27 -5.98
CA ARG A 38 -1.08 1.60 -5.43
C ARG A 38 0.07 1.42 -4.42
N LYS A 39 1.12 0.75 -4.88
CA LYS A 39 2.41 0.62 -4.22
C LYS A 39 2.97 2.03 -4.07
N LEU A 40 2.85 2.55 -2.85
CA LEU A 40 3.52 3.73 -2.29
C LEU A 40 4.58 4.35 -3.23
N LEU A 41 4.21 5.43 -3.92
CA LEU A 41 5.12 6.19 -4.80
C LEU A 41 6.28 6.86 -4.06
N ALA A 42 6.32 6.78 -2.73
CA ALA A 42 7.32 7.43 -1.89
C ALA A 42 8.48 6.51 -1.42
N ALA A 43 8.42 5.19 -1.59
CA ALA A 43 9.33 4.27 -0.88
C ALA A 43 10.09 3.21 -1.72
N ILE A 44 9.91 3.13 -3.05
CA ILE A 44 10.34 1.91 -3.80
C ILE A 44 11.49 2.13 -4.81
N HIS A 45 12.12 3.30 -4.83
CA HIS A 45 13.43 3.42 -5.45
C HIS A 45 14.50 3.60 -4.37
N PRO A 46 15.17 2.51 -3.93
CA PRO A 46 16.35 2.62 -3.09
C PRO A 46 17.33 3.59 -3.74
N LEU A 47 17.68 4.67 -3.03
CA LEU A 47 18.71 5.59 -3.50
C LEU A 47 20.02 4.80 -3.59
N PRO A 48 20.64 4.67 -4.77
CA PRO A 48 21.90 3.94 -4.91
C PRO A 48 23.00 4.70 -4.15
N LEU A 49 23.30 4.25 -2.93
CA LEU A 49 24.25 4.92 -2.03
C LEU A 49 25.65 5.01 -2.63
N SER A 50 26.03 4.04 -3.46
CA SER A 50 27.31 4.02 -4.18
C SER A 50 27.43 5.11 -5.25
N GLY A 51 26.33 5.74 -5.64
CA GLY A 51 26.28 6.80 -6.64
C GLY A 51 26.20 8.21 -6.06
N LEU A 52 26.20 8.38 -4.73
CA LEU A 52 26.13 9.68 -4.07
C LEU A 52 27.48 10.40 -4.18
N ASN A 53 27.52 11.46 -4.99
CA ASN A 53 28.75 12.19 -5.32
C ASN A 53 28.70 13.69 -4.95
N GLY A 54 27.71 14.09 -4.13
CA GLY A 54 27.48 15.48 -3.77
C GLY A 54 26.65 16.29 -4.79
N LEU A 55 26.47 15.77 -6.02
CA LEU A 55 25.49 16.25 -7.00
C LEU A 55 24.23 15.38 -7.02
N SER A 56 24.32 14.14 -6.53
CA SER A 56 23.23 13.18 -6.36
C SER A 56 22.92 12.99 -4.88
N GLY A 57 21.63 12.83 -4.55
CA GLY A 57 21.14 12.62 -3.19
C GLY A 57 19.95 13.50 -2.84
N PHE A 58 19.76 13.74 -1.54
CA PHE A 58 18.80 14.69 -1.01
C PHE A 58 19.52 15.75 -0.18
N ARG A 59 18.95 16.94 -0.07
CA ARG A 59 19.46 18.02 0.78
C ARG A 59 18.43 18.37 1.83
N LEU A 60 18.88 18.57 3.06
CA LEU A 60 18.10 19.14 4.15
C LEU A 60 18.42 20.64 4.23
N GLU A 61 17.44 21.48 3.91
CA GLU A 61 17.55 22.93 4.00
C GLU A 61 16.98 23.40 5.35
N GLY A 62 17.60 24.41 5.95
CA GLY A 62 17.05 25.09 7.13
C GLY A 62 15.76 25.84 6.80
N VAL A 63 14.94 26.13 7.81
CA VAL A 63 13.64 26.79 7.63
C VAL A 63 13.83 28.29 7.39
N ALA A 64 14.77 28.91 8.10
CA ALA A 64 15.08 30.33 8.04
C ALA A 64 16.58 30.62 7.96
N LEU A 65 16.89 31.87 7.60
CA LEU A 65 18.26 32.35 7.56
C LEU A 65 18.86 32.34 8.97
N GLY A 66 19.96 31.62 9.13
CA GLY A 66 20.69 31.54 10.39
C GLY A 66 20.27 30.39 11.30
N ASP A 67 19.40 29.48 10.86
CA ASP A 67 19.00 28.27 11.60
C ASP A 67 20.17 27.31 11.88
N ASN A 68 21.21 27.38 11.04
CA ASN A 68 22.38 26.51 11.12
C ASN A 68 21.99 25.02 11.18
N SER A 69 20.97 24.62 10.41
CA SER A 69 20.60 23.20 10.26
C SER A 69 21.80 22.40 9.75
N GLY A 70 22.07 21.26 10.40
CA GLY A 70 23.27 20.47 10.14
C GLY A 70 24.46 20.83 11.04
N TYR A 71 24.27 21.66 12.07
CA TYR A 71 25.34 22.01 13.03
C TYR A 71 25.90 20.78 13.76
N SER A 72 25.03 19.81 14.08
CA SER A 72 25.42 18.52 14.65
C SER A 72 24.57 17.39 14.06
N VAL A 73 25.15 16.19 14.00
CA VAL A 73 24.47 14.97 13.53
C VAL A 73 24.81 13.81 14.47
N SER A 74 23.83 12.98 14.81
CA SER A 74 24.03 11.76 15.59
C SER A 74 23.09 10.65 15.14
N SER A 75 23.48 9.39 15.37
CA SER A 75 22.59 8.24 15.16
C SER A 75 21.50 8.23 16.24
N ALA A 76 20.29 7.83 15.85
CA ALA A 76 19.16 7.65 16.76
C ALA A 76 18.70 6.18 16.90
N GLY A 77 19.28 5.26 16.14
CA GLY A 77 18.75 3.91 15.97
C GLY A 77 17.46 3.91 15.13
N ASP A 78 16.78 2.76 15.00
CA ASP A 78 15.45 2.70 14.36
C ASP A 78 14.37 3.07 15.38
N VAL A 79 13.95 4.34 15.39
CA VAL A 79 13.01 4.89 16.36
C VAL A 79 11.57 4.57 15.97
N ASN A 80 11.28 4.41 14.68
CA ASN A 80 9.91 4.24 14.18
C ASN A 80 9.54 2.79 13.80
N GLY A 81 10.52 1.87 13.77
CA GLY A 81 10.34 0.45 13.55
C GLY A 81 10.19 0.04 12.08
N ASP A 82 10.72 0.83 11.13
CA ASP A 82 10.65 0.55 9.69
C ASP A 82 11.81 -0.32 9.17
N GLY A 83 12.78 -0.63 10.03
CA GLY A 83 13.95 -1.43 9.71
C GLY A 83 15.13 -0.62 9.15
N PHE A 84 15.07 0.71 9.15
CA PHE A 84 16.17 1.61 8.79
C PHE A 84 16.67 2.38 10.03
N GLU A 85 17.97 2.70 10.07
CA GLU A 85 18.55 3.50 11.15
C GLU A 85 18.21 4.98 10.96
N ASP A 86 17.57 5.59 11.97
CA ASP A 86 17.25 7.02 11.99
C ASP A 86 18.46 7.87 12.46
N MET A 87 18.38 9.16 12.14
CA MET A 87 19.38 10.15 12.52
C MET A 87 18.74 11.43 13.07
N ILE A 88 19.44 12.10 13.98
CA ILE A 88 19.06 13.42 14.50
C ILE A 88 20.00 14.47 13.93
N VAL A 89 19.43 15.58 13.45
CA VAL A 89 20.15 16.74 12.93
C VAL A 89 19.84 17.96 13.79
N GLY A 90 20.87 18.56 14.38
CA GLY A 90 20.76 19.76 15.20
C GLY A 90 20.79 21.05 14.37
N ALA A 91 20.02 22.04 14.80
CA ALA A 91 19.99 23.41 14.28
C ALA A 91 20.18 24.37 15.46
N ASN A 92 21.38 24.95 15.61
CA ASN A 92 21.72 25.80 16.76
C ASN A 92 21.60 27.31 16.45
N GLY A 93 20.90 27.63 15.36
CA GLY A 93 20.63 28.98 14.95
C GLY A 93 19.86 29.77 15.99
N LYS A 94 20.13 31.06 16.04
CA LYS A 94 19.27 32.00 16.78
C LYS A 94 18.27 32.57 15.81
N GLU A 95 16.98 32.47 16.13
CA GLU A 95 15.96 33.31 15.53
C GLU A 95 16.37 34.78 15.77
N ARG A 96 16.51 35.56 14.69
CA ARG A 96 16.68 37.01 14.83
C ARG A 96 15.29 37.59 15.11
N SER A 97 15.04 37.99 16.37
CA SER A 97 13.88 38.79 16.77
C SER A 97 13.92 40.18 16.16
#